data_AF-A0A3Q7Y3L9-F1
#
_entry.id   AF-A0A3Q7Y3L9-F1
#
_cell.length_a   1.000
_cell.length_b   1.000
_cell.length_c   1.000
_cell.angle_alpha   90.00
_cell.angle_beta   90.00
_cell.angle_gamma   90.00
#
_symmetry.space_group_name_H-M   'P 1'
#
loop_
_entity.id
_entity.type
_entity.pdbx_description
1 polymer ?
#
loop_
_entity_poly.entity_id
_entity_poly.type
_entity_poly.pdbx_seq_one_letter_code
_entity_poly.pdbx_strand_id
1 'polypeptide(L)'
;MCRNLTAELLGFDDYIPPYASASDDAILKGVNYASAAAGIREETGQQLEGRISFSGQVQNYQTTMSQVVNLLGNEDQAATYLSKCIYSIGLGSNDYLNNYFMPQFYSTGSQYTPHEYADNLIQSYTEQLKVTLSTLFL
;
A
#
# COMPACT_ATOMS: atom_id res chain seq x y z
N MET A 1 23.24 0.65 0.69
CA MET A 1 21.94 0.66 0.01
C MET A 1 21.45 -0.79 0.01
N CYS A 2 20.62 -1.18 0.98
CA CYS A 2 20.15 -2.57 1.10
C CYS A 2 19.17 -2.86 -0.05
N ARG A 3 19.46 -3.89 -0.84
CA ARG A 3 18.49 -4.45 -1.80
C ARG A 3 17.25 -4.88 -1.02
N ASN A 4 16.07 -4.66 -1.60
CA ASN A 4 14.84 -5.22 -1.07
C ASN A 4 14.93 -6.74 -1.21
N LEU A 5 15.12 -7.46 -0.11
CA LEU A 5 15.31 -8.91 -0.09
C LEU A 5 14.21 -9.65 -0.88
N THR A 6 12.98 -9.16 -0.83
CA THR A 6 11.85 -9.73 -1.56
C THR A 6 12.02 -9.63 -3.08
N ALA A 7 12.52 -8.50 -3.59
CA ALA A 7 12.73 -8.30 -5.02
C ALA A 7 13.86 -9.21 -5.54
N GLU A 8 14.95 -9.34 -4.77
CA GLU A 8 16.07 -10.23 -5.12
C GLU A 8 15.66 -11.71 -5.12
N LEU A 9 14.88 -12.15 -4.13
CA LEU A 9 14.36 -13.52 -4.08
C LEU A 9 13.39 -13.84 -5.23
N LEU A 10 12.70 -12.84 -5.77
CA LEU A 10 11.83 -12.97 -6.93
C LEU A 10 12.56 -12.82 -8.27
N GLY A 11 13.89 -12.63 -8.25
CA GLY A 11 14.73 -12.55 -9.45
C GLY A 11 14.71 -11.20 -10.15
N PHE A 12 14.32 -10.11 -9.48
CA PHE A 12 14.42 -8.77 -10.04
C PHE A 12 15.88 -8.30 -10.00
N ASP A 13 16.37 -7.83 -11.15
CA ASP A 13 17.75 -7.34 -11.29
C ASP A 13 18.01 -6.01 -10.55
N ASP A 14 16.94 -5.21 -10.40
CA ASP A 14 16.97 -3.85 -9.87
C ASP A 14 16.13 -3.68 -8.60
N TYR A 15 16.45 -2.64 -7.82
CA TYR A 15 15.63 -2.20 -6.69
C TYR A 15 14.33 -1.55 -7.17
N ILE A 16 13.22 -1.85 -6.49
CA ILE A 16 11.92 -1.24 -6.75
C ILE A 16 11.88 0.17 -6.12
N PRO A 17 11.89 1.26 -6.91
CA PRO A 17 11.97 2.62 -6.39
C PRO A 17 10.72 3.01 -5.58
N PRO A 18 10.85 3.90 -4.59
CA PRO A 18 9.69 4.47 -3.92
C PRO A 18 8.90 5.35 -4.90
N TYR A 19 7.58 5.38 -4.75
CA TYR A 19 6.67 6.18 -5.60
C TYR A 19 7.13 7.63 -5.75
N ALA A 20 7.59 8.26 -4.68
CA ALA A 20 8.04 9.65 -4.67
C ALA A 20 9.23 9.96 -5.60
N SER A 21 9.98 8.93 -6.05
CA SER A 21 11.12 9.09 -6.96
C SER A 21 11.02 8.19 -8.20
N ALA A 22 9.84 7.62 -8.48
CA ALA A 22 9.66 6.75 -9.64
C ALA A 22 9.51 7.60 -10.92
N SER A 23 10.33 7.30 -11.93
CA SER A 23 10.20 7.85 -13.27
C SER A 23 9.24 7.02 -14.12
N ASP A 24 8.79 7.55 -15.26
CA ASP A 24 7.90 6.84 -16.19
C ASP A 24 8.44 5.46 -16.62
N ASP A 25 9.74 5.35 -16.91
CA ASP A 25 10.34 4.03 -17.22
C ASP A 25 10.35 3.07 -16.03
N ALA A 26 10.45 3.62 -14.81
CA ALA A 26 10.48 2.82 -13.60
C ALA A 26 9.09 2.26 -13.26
N ILE A 27 8.01 2.99 -13.58
CA ILE A 27 6.66 2.52 -13.24
C ILE A 27 6.27 1.23 -13.98
N LEU A 28 6.86 1.00 -15.17
CA LEU A 28 6.68 -0.26 -15.89
C LEU A 28 7.43 -1.42 -15.22
N LYS A 29 8.53 -1.16 -14.51
CA LYS A 29 9.34 -2.20 -13.85
C LYS A 29 8.85 -2.55 -12.45
N GLY A 30 8.20 -1.60 -11.77
CA GLY A 30 7.64 -1.77 -10.44
C GLY A 30 7.82 -0.51 -9.59
N VAL A 31 6.91 -0.32 -8.63
CA VAL A 31 6.92 0.85 -7.74
C VAL A 31 6.59 0.42 -6.31
N ASN A 32 7.30 1.01 -5.35
CA ASN A 32 7.05 0.81 -3.93
C ASN A 32 6.24 1.98 -3.36
N TYR A 33 5.00 1.70 -2.98
CA TYR A 33 4.10 2.68 -2.37
C TYR A 33 4.20 2.71 -0.85
N ALA A 34 4.87 1.75 -0.21
CA ALA A 34 4.87 1.62 1.23
C ALA A 34 5.35 2.89 1.93
N SER A 35 4.56 3.32 2.93
CA SER A 35 4.93 4.42 3.82
C SER A 35 5.21 3.90 5.21
N ALA A 36 6.27 4.42 5.82
CA ALA A 36 6.50 4.26 7.24
C ALA A 36 5.29 4.76 8.04
N ALA A 37 5.09 4.17 9.22
CA ALA A 37 4.00 4.46 10.16
C ALA A 37 2.56 4.23 9.65
N ALA A 38 2.35 3.87 8.38
CA ALA A 38 1.02 3.63 7.86
C ALA A 38 0.39 2.37 8.48
N GLY A 39 -0.90 2.47 8.77
CA GLY A 39 -1.76 1.34 9.14
C GLY A 39 -2.95 1.20 8.22
N ILE A 40 -3.76 0.19 8.51
CA ILE A 40 -5.06 -0.09 7.87
C ILE A 40 -6.04 1.04 8.16
N ARG A 41 -6.08 1.52 9.41
CA ARG A 41 -6.94 2.65 9.79
C ARG A 41 -6.34 3.96 9.32
N GLU A 42 -7.22 4.88 8.95
CA GLU A 42 -6.82 6.15 8.34
C GLU A 42 -6.01 7.02 9.31
N GLU A 43 -6.34 6.95 10.60
CA GLU A 43 -5.72 7.73 11.65
C GLU A 43 -4.41 7.15 12.21
N THR A 44 -4.10 5.88 11.91
CA THR A 44 -2.89 5.21 12.42
C THR A 44 -1.63 5.95 11.99
N GLY A 45 -0.78 6.29 12.96
CA GLY A 45 0.52 6.91 12.71
C GLY A 45 0.49 8.39 12.33
N GLN A 46 -0.67 9.06 12.39
CA GLN A 46 -0.82 10.49 12.04
C GLN A 46 0.09 11.41 12.88
N GLN A 47 0.31 11.09 14.15
CA GLN A 47 1.19 11.81 15.07
C GLN A 47 2.67 11.81 14.67
N LEU A 48 3.09 10.92 13.77
CA LEU A 48 4.49 10.82 13.33
C LEU A 48 4.80 11.71 12.11
N GLU A 49 3.80 12.40 11.56
CA GLU A 49 3.89 13.27 10.38
C GLU A 49 4.46 12.57 9.13
N GLY A 50 4.27 13.16 7.95
CA GLY A 50 4.85 12.64 6.69
C GLY A 50 4.36 11.27 6.20
N ARG A 51 3.50 10.59 6.98
CA ARG A 51 2.94 9.27 6.66
C ARG A 51 1.90 9.38 5.55
N ILE A 52 2.02 8.50 4.55
CA ILE A 52 1.00 8.27 3.54
C ILE A 52 0.09 7.14 4.03
N SER A 53 -1.16 7.49 4.32
CA SER A 53 -2.33 6.79 3.78
C SER A 53 -2.22 5.34 3.38
N PHE A 54 -2.85 4.32 3.97
CA PHE A 54 -3.08 3.14 3.10
C PHE A 54 -4.00 3.51 1.93
N SER A 55 -5.07 4.28 2.19
CA SER A 55 -5.91 4.84 1.12
C SER A 55 -5.11 5.75 0.17
N GLY A 56 -4.21 6.59 0.69
CA GLY A 56 -3.28 7.39 -0.11
C GLY A 56 -2.27 6.56 -0.93
N GLN A 57 -1.80 5.43 -0.40
CA GLN A 57 -0.95 4.49 -1.13
C GLN A 57 -1.71 3.84 -2.29
N VAL A 58 -2.97 3.48 -2.08
CA VAL A 58 -3.87 2.99 -3.15
C VAL A 58 -4.11 4.07 -4.20
N GLN A 59 -4.28 5.33 -3.80
CA GLN A 59 -4.44 6.45 -4.74
C GLN A 59 -3.18 6.70 -5.58
N ASN A 60 -1.99 6.63 -4.97
CA ASN A 60 -0.72 6.69 -5.70
C ASN A 60 -0.60 5.55 -6.70
N TYR A 61 -0.98 4.34 -6.29
CA TYR A 61 -1.05 3.17 -7.17
C TYR A 61 -2.00 3.39 -8.34
N GLN A 62 -3.23 3.88 -8.10
CA GLN A 62 -4.19 4.20 -9.16
C GLN A 62 -3.66 5.24 -10.14
N THR A 63 -2.94 6.24 -9.64
CA THR A 63 -2.26 7.25 -10.49
C THR A 63 -1.24 6.58 -11.41
N THR A 64 -0.43 5.67 -10.87
CA THR A 64 0.51 4.88 -11.67
C THR A 64 -0.20 4.01 -12.70
N MET A 65 -1.34 3.38 -12.37
CA MET A 65 -2.11 2.59 -13.35
C MET A 65 -2.58 3.46 -14.52
N SER A 66 -3.09 4.67 -14.26
CA SER A 66 -3.44 5.59 -15.34
C SER A 66 -2.25 5.99 -16.20
N GLN A 67 -1.06 6.16 -15.62
CA GLN A 67 0.17 6.41 -16.39
C GLN A 67 0.56 5.19 -17.24
N VAL A 68 0.46 3.98 -16.72
CA VAL A 68 0.71 2.74 -17.46
C VAL A 68 -0.23 2.61 -18.66
N VAL A 69 -1.53 2.91 -18.48
CA VAL A 69 -2.50 2.94 -19.59
C VAL A 69 -2.07 3.93 -20.68
N ASN A 70 -1.64 5.13 -20.29
CA ASN A 70 -1.18 6.14 -21.25
C ASN A 70 0.10 5.72 -22.00
N LEU A 71 1.04 5.08 -21.30
CA LEU A 71 2.30 4.61 -21.89
C LEU A 71 2.09 3.42 -22.84
N LEU A 72 1.19 2.50 -22.50
CA LEU A 72 0.88 1.32 -23.32
C LEU A 72 -0.16 1.60 -24.41
N GLY A 73 -0.94 2.68 -24.26
CA GLY A 73 -1.83 3.23 -25.28
C GLY A 73 -3.29 2.79 -25.20
N ASN A 74 -3.63 1.78 -24.40
CA ASN A 74 -5.02 1.38 -24.12
C ASN A 74 -5.13 0.52 -22.84
N GLU A 75 -6.35 0.39 -22.34
CA GLU A 75 -6.69 -0.35 -21.12
C GLU A 75 -6.43 -1.85 -21.26
N ASP A 76 -6.80 -2.49 -22.37
CA ASP A 76 -6.62 -3.94 -22.59
C ASP A 76 -5.15 -4.38 -22.47
N GLN A 77 -4.23 -3.59 -23.05
CA GLN A 77 -2.80 -3.85 -22.98
C GLN A 77 -2.26 -3.61 -21.57
N ALA A 78 -2.74 -2.59 -20.88
CA ALA A 78 -2.39 -2.33 -19.48
C ALA A 78 -2.89 -3.45 -18.56
N ALA A 79 -4.14 -3.88 -18.69
CA ALA A 79 -4.70 -5.00 -17.92
C ALA A 79 -3.89 -6.29 -18.16
N THR A 80 -3.57 -6.60 -19.42
CA THR A 80 -2.72 -7.75 -19.77
C THR A 80 -1.33 -7.64 -19.14
N TYR A 81 -0.75 -6.44 -19.11
CA TYR A 81 0.54 -6.18 -18.50
C TYR A 81 0.49 -6.37 -16.97
N LEU A 82 -0.47 -5.72 -16.32
CA LEU A 82 -0.65 -5.70 -14.87
C LEU A 82 -1.04 -7.06 -14.28
N SER A 83 -1.70 -7.91 -15.08
CA SER A 83 -2.04 -9.29 -14.69
C SER A 83 -0.82 -10.16 -14.37
N LYS A 84 0.36 -9.76 -14.84
CA LYS A 84 1.64 -10.46 -14.61
C LYS A 84 2.39 -9.93 -13.39
N CYS A 85 1.95 -8.82 -12.81
CA CYS A 85 2.61 -8.21 -11.66
C CYS A 85 2.34 -9.02 -10.38
N ILE A 86 3.30 -8.97 -9.47
CA ILE A 86 3.18 -9.52 -8.11
C ILE A 86 2.94 -8.35 -7.16
N TYR A 87 1.90 -8.47 -6.32
CA TYR A 87 1.56 -7.49 -5.30
C TYR A 87 1.95 -8.00 -3.92
N SER A 88 2.68 -7.20 -3.16
CA SER A 88 3.01 -7.48 -1.77
C SER A 88 2.53 -6.32 -0.91
N ILE A 89 1.63 -6.60 0.04
CA ILE A 89 1.00 -5.59 0.89
C ILE A 89 1.09 -6.09 2.34
N GLY A 90 1.79 -5.33 3.18
CA GLY A 90 2.00 -5.65 4.59
C GLY A 90 1.63 -4.47 5.48
N LEU A 91 0.52 -4.60 6.21
CA LEU A 91 -0.04 -3.59 7.11
C LEU A 91 -0.62 -4.26 8.37
N GLY A 92 -0.91 -3.47 9.40
CA GLY A 92 -1.53 -3.93 10.65
C GLY A 92 -0.67 -3.76 11.91
N SER A 93 0.66 -3.86 11.80
CA SER A 93 1.55 -3.71 12.97
C SER A 93 1.49 -2.31 13.57
N ASN A 94 1.44 -1.27 12.73
CA ASN A 94 1.29 0.11 13.17
C ASN A 94 -0.08 0.38 13.78
N ASP A 95 -1.12 -0.34 13.38
CA ASP A 95 -2.46 -0.18 14.00
C ASP A 95 -2.45 -0.59 15.47
N TYR A 96 -1.50 -1.41 15.90
CA TYR A 96 -1.26 -1.68 17.32
C TYR A 96 -0.23 -0.72 17.94
N LEU A 97 0.96 -0.60 17.33
CA LEU A 97 2.07 0.16 17.90
C LEU A 97 1.83 1.67 17.90
N ASN A 98 1.29 2.19 16.81
CA ASN A 98 1.12 3.61 16.53
C ASN A 98 -0.35 4.03 16.54
N ASN A 99 -1.22 3.24 17.20
CA ASN A 99 -2.63 3.54 17.41
C ASN A 99 -3.19 2.87 18.69
N TYR A 100 -3.51 1.58 18.67
CA TYR A 100 -4.23 0.90 19.77
C TYR A 100 -3.55 1.01 21.14
N PHE A 101 -2.23 0.86 21.19
CA PHE A 101 -1.44 0.96 22.42
C PHE A 101 -0.89 2.38 22.68
N MET A 102 -1.44 3.42 22.03
CA MET A 102 -1.06 4.82 22.21
C MET A 102 -2.22 5.69 22.74
N PRO A 103 -2.64 5.47 24.00
CA PRO A 103 -3.81 6.14 24.59
C PRO A 103 -3.66 7.67 24.72
N GLN A 104 -2.44 8.19 24.64
CA GLN A 104 -2.15 9.62 24.68
C GLN A 104 -2.51 10.35 23.37
N PHE A 105 -2.67 9.61 22.26
CA PHE A 105 -3.09 10.16 20.97
C PHE A 105 -4.40 9.56 20.45
N TYR A 106 -4.75 8.34 20.85
CA TYR A 106 -5.87 7.59 20.29
C TYR A 106 -6.76 6.96 21.37
N SER A 107 -8.07 6.99 21.15
CA SER A 107 -9.05 6.37 22.04
C SER A 107 -9.31 4.88 21.75
N THR A 108 -8.74 4.34 20.67
CA THR A 108 -9.06 2.99 20.15
C THR A 108 -8.85 1.89 21.19
N GLY A 109 -7.77 1.95 21.98
CA GLY A 109 -7.50 1.01 23.07
C GLY A 109 -8.54 1.02 24.20
N SER A 110 -9.33 2.09 24.32
CA SER A 110 -10.46 2.19 25.26
C SER A 110 -11.82 1.90 24.63
N GLN A 111 -11.91 1.95 23.29
CA GLN A 111 -13.14 1.76 22.53
C GLN A 111 -13.36 0.31 22.10
N TYR A 112 -12.27 -0.44 21.92
CA TYR A 112 -12.31 -1.82 21.44
C TYR A 112 -11.54 -2.74 22.37
N THR A 113 -12.08 -3.93 22.63
CA THR A 113 -11.26 -5.05 23.10
C THR A 113 -10.25 -5.46 22.02
N PRO A 114 -9.17 -6.18 22.35
CA PRO A 114 -8.18 -6.59 21.36
C PRO A 114 -8.77 -7.42 20.21
N HIS A 115 -9.79 -8.24 20.50
CA HIS A 115 -10.47 -9.06 19.51
C HIS A 115 -11.34 -8.22 18.57
N GLU A 116 -12.18 -7.33 19.12
CA GLU A 116 -13.01 -6.43 18.31
C GLU A 116 -12.16 -5.50 17.42
N TYR A 117 -11.00 -5.06 17.93
CA TYR A 117 -10.08 -4.25 17.15
C TYR A 117 -9.49 -5.06 15.99
N ALA A 118 -9.06 -6.30 16.23
CA ALA A 118 -8.56 -7.18 15.17
C ALA A 118 -9.62 -7.45 14.10
N ASP A 119 -10.85 -7.76 14.50
CA ASP A 119 -11.96 -8.00 13.57
C ASP A 119 -12.27 -6.75 12.73
N ASN A 120 -12.26 -5.57 13.36
CA ASN A 120 -12.45 -4.30 12.65
C ASN A 120 -11.32 -4.04 11.63
N LEU A 121 -10.06 -4.30 12.01
CA LEU A 121 -8.92 -4.18 11.09
C LEU A 121 -9.04 -5.14 9.91
N ILE A 122 -9.40 -6.40 10.15
CA ILE A 122 -9.57 -7.41 9.09
C ILE A 122 -10.68 -6.99 8.12
N GLN A 123 -11.81 -6.50 8.64
CA GLN A 123 -12.90 -6.01 7.82
C GLN A 123 -12.46 -4.84 6.94
N SER A 124 -11.90 -3.78 7.53
CA SER A 124 -11.45 -2.60 6.79
C SER A 124 -10.36 -2.95 5.77
N TYR A 125 -9.40 -3.80 6.15
CA TYR A 125 -8.35 -4.21 5.24
C TYR A 125 -8.88 -5.02 4.05
N THR A 126 -9.85 -5.90 4.30
CA THR A 126 -10.53 -6.66 3.23
C THR A 126 -11.22 -5.73 2.23
N GLU A 127 -11.92 -4.70 2.72
CA GLU A 127 -12.59 -3.72 1.85
C GLU A 127 -11.59 -2.90 1.02
N GLN A 128 -10.51 -2.43 1.64
CA GLN A 128 -9.46 -1.68 0.94
C GLN A 128 -8.72 -2.55 -0.09
N LEU A 129 -8.44 -3.82 0.22
CA LEU A 129 -7.85 -4.77 -0.74
C LEU A 129 -8.80 -5.03 -1.91
N LYS A 130 -10.10 -5.18 -1.66
CA LYS A 130 -11.09 -5.29 -2.75
C LYS A 130 -11.07 -4.07 -3.64
N VAL A 131 -11.04 -2.85 -3.11
CA VAL A 131 -10.94 -1.62 -3.92
C VAL A 131 -9.66 -1.62 -4.77
N THR A 132 -8.53 -1.97 -4.16
CA THR A 132 -7.23 -2.06 -4.84
C THR A 132 -7.28 -3.08 -5.98
N LEU A 133 -7.82 -4.28 -5.74
CA LEU A 133 -7.94 -5.36 -6.72
C LEU A 133 -9.02 -5.10 -7.77
N SER A 134 -10.07 -4.35 -7.45
CA SER A 134 -11.11 -3.98 -8.44
C SER A 134 -10.53 -3.08 -9.53
N THR A 135 -9.57 -2.23 -9.15
CA THR A 135 -8.87 -1.33 -10.08
C THR A 135 -7.91 -2.11 -11.01
N LEU A 136 -7.66 -3.40 -10.74
CA LEU A 136 -6.84 -4.28 -11.59
C LEU A 136 -7.61 -4.96 -12.73
N PHE A 137 -8.94 -4.93 -12.70
CA PHE A 137 -9.81 -5.58 -13.67
C PHE A 137 -10.63 -4.57 -14.52
N LEU A 138 -10.11 -3.35 -14.68
CA LEU A 138 -10.52 -2.48 -15.78
C LEU A 138 -9.80 -2.94 -17.05
#